data_AF-A0A8S3JES0-F1
#
_entry.id   AF-A0A8S3JES0-F1
#
_cell.length_a   1.000
_cell.length_b   1.000
_cell.length_c   1.000
_cell.angle_alpha   90.00
_cell.angle_beta   90.00
_cell.angle_gamma   90.00
#
_symmetry.space_group_name_H-M   'P 1'
#
loop_
_entity.id
_entity.type
_entity.pdbx_description
1 polymer ?
#
loop_
_entity_poly.entity_id
_entity_poly.type
_entity_poly.pdbx_seq_one_letter_code
_entity_poly.pdbx_strand_id
1 'polypeptide(L)'
;MPQLYHNLMSICSTDDGFYYKDAQRDSIKYRTFNYRLCSYTTFNTLPSALNCRGTMFNITDLDDVKLVSLPPEKFFNYDEGNGSREHELGQFGDQMDKIDGSLISTFLHFDKANQPIVLLKSKTSFNSSQASEAMNLLK
;
A
#
# COMPACT_ATOMS: atom_id res chain seq x y z
N MET A 1 -13.33 13.47 -3.40
CA MET A 1 -12.75 12.17 -3.01
C MET A 1 -11.58 11.81 -3.91
N PRO A 2 -10.48 11.23 -3.40
CA PRO A 2 -9.32 10.88 -4.23
C PRO A 2 -9.69 9.78 -5.25
N GLN A 3 -9.45 10.02 -6.55
CA GLN A 3 -9.71 9.04 -7.63
C GLN A 3 -9.09 7.67 -7.35
N LEU A 4 -7.91 7.65 -6.71
CA LEU A 4 -7.22 6.44 -6.28
C LEU A 4 -8.09 5.57 -5.36
N TYR A 5 -8.77 6.16 -4.38
CA TYR A 5 -9.62 5.40 -3.45
C TYR A 5 -10.79 4.73 -4.18
N HIS A 6 -11.44 5.45 -5.10
CA HIS A 6 -12.54 4.88 -5.89
C HIS A 6 -12.08 3.73 -6.78
N ASN A 7 -10.93 3.87 -7.44
CA ASN A 7 -10.35 2.81 -8.26
C ASN A 7 -10.06 1.57 -7.40
N LEU A 8 -9.43 1.75 -6.24
CA LEU A 8 -9.06 0.65 -5.34
C LEU A 8 -10.29 -0.05 -4.72
N MET A 9 -11.34 0.71 -4.39
CA MET A 9 -12.61 0.14 -3.96
C MET A 9 -13.29 -0.66 -5.08
N SER A 10 -13.27 -0.13 -6.30
CA SER A 10 -13.84 -0.78 -7.48
C SER A 10 -13.17 -2.13 -7.75
N ILE A 11 -11.83 -2.19 -7.80
CA ILE A 11 -11.11 -3.46 -8.06
C ILE A 11 -11.36 -4.51 -6.96
N CYS A 12 -11.47 -4.09 -5.68
CA CYS A 12 -11.77 -5.02 -4.59
C CYS A 12 -13.21 -5.54 -4.62
N SER A 13 -14.10 -4.90 -5.39
CA SER A 13 -15.49 -5.34 -5.58
C SER A 13 -15.69 -6.21 -6.81
N THR A 14 -14.74 -6.20 -7.75
CA THR A 14 -14.86 -6.87 -9.06
C THR A 14 -13.86 -8.00 -9.29
N ASP A 15 -12.76 -8.05 -8.53
CA ASP A 15 -11.70 -9.05 -8.66
C ASP A 15 -11.27 -9.58 -7.28
N ASP A 16 -11.49 -10.88 -7.05
CA ASP A 16 -11.21 -11.58 -5.77
C ASP A 16 -9.72 -11.64 -5.42
N GLY A 17 -8.84 -11.32 -6.38
CA GLY A 17 -7.41 -11.17 -6.16
C GLY A 17 -7.08 -9.96 -5.29
N PHE A 18 -7.91 -8.92 -5.30
CA PHE A 18 -7.74 -7.72 -4.49
C PHE A 18 -8.68 -7.70 -3.29
N TYR A 19 -8.24 -7.07 -2.21
CA TYR A 19 -9.04 -6.92 -1.01
C TYR A 19 -8.58 -5.70 -0.20
N TYR A 20 -9.35 -5.34 0.82
CA TYR A 20 -8.91 -4.39 1.83
C TYR A 20 -9.11 -4.97 3.22
N LYS A 21 -8.38 -4.40 4.19
CA LYS A 21 -8.55 -4.67 5.62
C LYS A 21 -8.78 -3.37 6.34
N ASP A 22 -9.81 -3.37 7.18
CA ASP A 22 -10.08 -2.26 8.08
C ASP A 22 -9.46 -2.54 9.44
N ALA A 23 -8.92 -1.49 10.05
CA ALA A 23 -8.39 -1.50 11.40
C ALA A 23 -8.66 -0.16 12.06
N GLN A 24 -8.74 -0.14 13.39
CA GLN A 24 -9.06 1.05 14.15
C GLN A 24 -7.97 1.35 15.17
N ARG A 25 -7.67 2.63 15.36
CA ARG A 25 -6.78 3.14 16.41
C ARG A 25 -7.26 4.50 16.86
N ASP A 26 -7.42 4.70 18.17
CA ASP A 26 -7.82 5.99 18.76
C ASP A 26 -9.08 6.61 18.09
N SER A 27 -10.10 5.78 17.87
CA SER A 27 -11.34 6.15 17.16
C SER A 27 -11.20 6.48 15.67
N ILE A 28 -9.98 6.46 15.13
CA ILE A 28 -9.72 6.63 13.70
C ILE A 28 -9.80 5.27 12.99
N LYS A 29 -10.64 5.18 11.96
CA LYS A 29 -10.77 4.00 11.11
C LYS A 29 -9.84 4.11 9.90
N TYR A 30 -9.06 3.08 9.69
CA TYR A 30 -8.13 2.96 8.58
C TYR A 30 -8.52 1.80 7.67
N ARG A 31 -8.37 2.00 6.36
CA ARG A 31 -8.53 0.96 5.34
C ARG A 31 -7.22 0.79 4.60
N THR A 32 -6.66 -0.41 4.63
CA THR A 32 -5.45 -0.78 3.89
C THR A 32 -5.81 -1.71 2.74
N PHE A 33 -5.49 -1.30 1.52
CA PHE A 33 -5.71 -2.08 0.30
C PHE A 33 -4.54 -3.03 0.05
N ASN A 34 -4.83 -4.27 -0.35
CA ASN A 34 -3.81 -5.27 -0.68
C ASN A 34 -4.35 -6.28 -1.70
N TYR A 35 -3.48 -7.18 -2.15
CA TYR A 35 -3.83 -8.29 -3.03
C TYR A 35 -3.35 -9.64 -2.47
N ARG A 36 -3.93 -10.72 -3.01
CA ARG A 36 -3.54 -12.11 -2.80
C ARG A 36 -2.63 -12.55 -3.95
N LEU A 37 -3.20 -13.20 -4.95
CA LEU A 37 -2.53 -13.64 -6.17
C LEU A 37 -3.25 -12.99 -7.35
N CYS A 38 -2.56 -12.12 -8.06
CA CYS A 38 -3.06 -11.43 -9.24
C CYS A 38 -2.07 -11.61 -10.38
N SER A 39 -2.56 -11.71 -11.61
CA SER A 39 -1.70 -11.85 -12.79
C SER A 39 -1.02 -10.52 -13.14
N TYR A 40 0.11 -10.60 -13.85
CA TYR A 40 0.77 -9.43 -14.46
C TYR A 40 -0.24 -8.60 -15.28
N THR A 41 -1.05 -9.25 -16.11
CA THR A 41 -2.06 -8.59 -16.94
C THR A 41 -3.07 -7.84 -16.09
N THR A 42 -3.61 -8.47 -15.04
CA THR A 42 -4.58 -7.85 -14.14
C THR A 42 -4.04 -6.56 -13.51
N PHE A 43 -2.78 -6.56 -13.07
CA PHE A 43 -2.15 -5.37 -12.50
C PHE A 43 -1.99 -4.22 -13.49
N ASN A 44 -1.76 -4.53 -14.77
CA ASN A 44 -1.49 -3.53 -15.81
C ASN A 44 -2.74 -3.08 -16.57
N THR A 45 -3.85 -3.83 -16.50
CA THR A 45 -5.12 -3.45 -17.17
C THR A 45 -6.09 -2.76 -16.23
N LEU A 46 -6.07 -3.06 -14.94
CA LEU A 46 -7.01 -2.48 -13.98
C LEU A 46 -6.50 -1.13 -13.42
N PRO A 47 -7.38 -0.12 -13.30
CA PRO A 47 -6.98 1.21 -12.86
C PRO A 47 -6.44 1.18 -11.44
N SER A 48 -5.25 1.75 -11.25
CA SER A 48 -4.56 1.84 -9.97
C SER A 48 -4.25 0.50 -9.28
N ALA A 49 -4.36 -0.64 -9.97
CA ALA A 49 -4.11 -1.96 -9.37
C ALA A 49 -2.68 -2.12 -8.84
N LEU A 50 -1.68 -1.50 -9.50
CA LEU A 50 -0.31 -1.44 -9.01
C LEU A 50 -0.19 -0.79 -7.61
N ASN A 51 -1.09 0.14 -7.28
CA ASN A 51 -1.15 0.80 -5.97
C ASN A 51 -1.96 0.01 -4.93
N CYS A 52 -2.54 -1.15 -5.28
CA CYS A 52 -3.25 -2.01 -4.33
C CYS A 52 -2.28 -2.87 -3.48
N ARG A 53 -1.17 -2.26 -3.02
CA ARG A 53 -0.05 -2.95 -2.33
C ARG A 53 0.29 -2.26 -1.01
N GLY A 54 -0.67 -2.18 -0.11
CA GLY A 54 -0.50 -1.62 1.23
C GLY A 54 -0.81 -0.14 1.37
N THR A 55 -1.37 0.48 0.33
CA THR A 55 -1.90 1.86 0.38
C THR A 55 -2.99 1.96 1.45
N MET A 56 -2.92 2.98 2.29
CA MET A 56 -3.80 3.13 3.45
C MET A 56 -4.49 4.49 3.47
N PHE A 57 -5.78 4.47 3.78
CA PHE A 57 -6.63 5.65 3.92
C PHE A 57 -7.21 5.74 5.32
N ASN A 58 -7.41 6.97 5.82
CA ASN A 58 -8.34 7.26 6.90
C ASN A 58 -9.74 7.34 6.30
N ILE A 59 -10.64 6.47 6.80
CA ILE A 59 -12.03 6.32 6.36
C ILE A 59 -13.01 6.58 7.52
N THR A 60 -12.58 7.34 8.54
CA THR A 60 -13.43 7.71 9.67
C THR A 60 -14.65 8.49 9.20
N ASP A 61 -14.43 9.39 8.24
CA ASP A 61 -15.45 10.07 7.46
C ASP A 61 -15.38 9.55 6.02
N LEU A 62 -16.50 8.98 5.53
CA LEU A 62 -16.58 8.45 4.17
C LEU A 62 -16.78 9.53 3.11
N ASP A 63 -17.22 10.73 3.51
CA ASP A 63 -17.34 11.89 2.64
C ASP A 63 -15.98 12.60 2.49
N ASP A 64 -15.08 12.44 3.48
CA ASP A 64 -13.73 13.02 3.51
C ASP A 64 -12.59 12.00 3.70
N VAL A 65 -12.53 11.00 2.82
CA VAL A 65 -11.46 9.99 2.83
C VAL A 65 -10.08 10.61 2.54
N LYS A 66 -9.12 10.38 3.44
CA LYS A 66 -7.73 10.89 3.32
C LYS A 66 -6.72 9.78 3.08
N LEU A 67 -5.84 9.96 2.09
CA LEU A 67 -4.66 9.11 1.93
C LEU A 67 -3.66 9.39 3.07
N VAL A 68 -3.28 8.36 3.82
CA VAL A 68 -2.36 8.50 4.97
C VAL A 68 -1.05 7.73 4.80
N SER A 69 -0.97 6.79 3.86
CA SER A 69 0.25 6.04 3.53
C SER A 69 0.22 5.57 2.08
N LEU A 70 1.29 5.83 1.35
CA LEU A 70 1.47 5.42 -0.05
C LEU A 70 2.83 4.70 -0.21
N PRO A 71 2.89 3.39 0.07
CA PRO A 71 4.09 2.59 -0.22
C PRO A 71 4.37 2.51 -1.73
N PRO A 72 5.57 2.05 -2.14
CA PRO A 72 5.87 1.83 -3.55
C PRO A 72 4.86 0.90 -4.21
N GLU A 73 4.51 1.22 -5.46
CA GLU A 73 3.65 0.40 -6.29
C GLU A 73 4.21 -1.01 -6.51
N LYS A 74 3.35 -1.94 -6.94
CA LYS A 74 3.80 -3.28 -7.35
C LYS A 74 4.72 -3.13 -8.55
N PHE A 75 5.97 -3.52 -8.39
CA PHE A 75 6.91 -3.77 -9.48
C PHE A 75 7.11 -5.28 -9.66
N PHE A 76 7.65 -5.67 -10.81
CA PHE A 76 7.82 -7.06 -11.23
C PHE A 76 9.30 -7.39 -11.37
N ASN A 77 9.62 -8.68 -11.39
CA ASN A 77 10.96 -9.09 -11.81
C ASN A 77 11.13 -8.84 -13.32
N TYR A 78 12.38 -8.72 -13.78
CA TYR A 78 12.71 -8.33 -15.15
C TYR A 78 11.98 -9.14 -16.24
N ASP A 79 11.91 -10.47 -16.10
CA ASP A 79 11.26 -11.36 -17.09
C ASP A 79 9.82 -11.77 -16.71
N GLU A 80 9.23 -11.18 -15.68
CA GLU A 80 7.87 -11.53 -15.25
C GLU A 80 6.81 -10.89 -16.17
N GLY A 81 5.83 -11.68 -16.61
CA GLY A 81 4.79 -11.21 -17.52
C GLY A 81 5.33 -10.95 -18.93
N ASN A 82 5.24 -9.72 -19.39
CA ASN A 82 5.77 -9.29 -20.70
C ASN A 82 7.11 -8.55 -20.59
N GLY A 83 7.79 -8.62 -19.44
CA GLY A 83 8.96 -7.80 -19.13
C GLY A 83 10.09 -7.86 -20.16
N SER A 84 10.35 -9.03 -20.77
CA SER A 84 11.34 -9.18 -21.85
C SER A 84 11.02 -8.38 -23.14
N ARG A 85 9.78 -7.93 -23.31
CA ARG A 85 9.34 -7.06 -24.42
C ARG A 85 9.20 -5.59 -24.00
N GLU A 86 9.00 -5.33 -22.72
CA GLU A 86 8.75 -4.00 -22.17
C GLU A 86 10.01 -3.31 -21.63
N HIS A 87 11.05 -4.10 -21.31
CA HIS A 87 12.33 -3.58 -20.85
C HIS A 87 13.40 -3.74 -21.94
N GLU A 88 13.78 -2.63 -22.58
CA GLU A 88 14.93 -2.62 -23.47
C GLU A 88 16.20 -3.02 -22.69
N LEU A 89 16.93 -4.01 -23.21
CA LEU A 89 18.17 -4.49 -22.60
C LEU A 89 19.15 -3.33 -22.41
N GLY A 90 19.63 -3.14 -21.18
CA GLY A 90 20.66 -2.16 -20.84
C GLY A 90 20.15 -0.75 -20.55
N GLN A 91 18.84 -0.50 -20.57
CA GLN A 91 18.27 0.77 -20.09
C GLN A 91 17.96 0.70 -18.59
N PHE A 92 18.94 1.04 -17.76
CA PHE A 92 18.77 1.20 -16.32
C PHE A 92 18.77 2.68 -15.96
N GLY A 93 17.75 3.12 -15.21
CA GLY A 93 17.74 4.47 -14.62
C GLY A 93 18.60 4.50 -13.36
N ASP A 94 18.14 3.79 -12.33
CA ASP A 94 18.83 3.63 -11.05
C ASP A 94 18.79 2.16 -10.60
N GLN A 95 19.75 1.77 -9.77
CA GLN A 95 19.79 0.47 -9.11
C GLN A 95 19.94 0.66 -7.60
N MET A 96 19.27 -0.20 -6.84
CA MET A 96 19.34 -0.21 -5.38
C MET A 96 19.61 -1.62 -4.88
N ASP A 97 20.25 -1.73 -3.72
CA ASP A 97 20.35 -3.01 -3.01
C ASP A 97 18.96 -3.47 -2.58
N LYS A 98 18.55 -4.65 -3.07
CA LYS A 98 17.27 -5.25 -2.70
C LYS A 98 17.40 -5.98 -1.36
N ILE A 99 17.24 -5.22 -0.28
CA ILE A 99 17.30 -5.75 1.08
C ILE A 99 16.19 -6.77 1.32
N ASP A 100 16.55 -7.93 1.85
CA ASP A 100 15.62 -9.00 2.21
C ASP A 100 15.04 -8.77 3.60
N GLY A 101 13.76 -8.40 3.65
CA GLY A 101 13.09 -8.04 4.88
C GLY A 101 11.61 -7.74 4.67
N SER A 102 11.00 -7.07 5.65
CA SER A 102 9.59 -6.65 5.57
C SER A 102 9.50 -5.16 5.25
N LEU A 103 8.67 -4.81 4.26
CA LEU A 103 8.39 -3.42 3.94
C LEU A 103 7.70 -2.72 5.13
N ILE A 104 8.34 -1.66 5.61
CA ILE A 104 7.78 -0.72 6.58
C ILE A 104 7.49 0.60 5.88
N SER A 105 6.34 1.20 6.16
CA SER A 105 5.94 2.50 5.60
C SER A 105 5.42 3.40 6.72
N THR A 106 5.72 4.69 6.61
CA THR A 106 5.16 5.71 7.50
C THR A 106 3.69 5.95 7.17
N PHE A 107 2.94 6.38 8.18
CA PHE A 107 1.61 6.95 7.99
C PHE A 107 1.34 8.05 9.01
N LEU A 108 0.52 9.02 8.61
CA LEU A 108 0.10 10.11 9.48
C LEU A 108 -1.10 9.67 10.34
N HIS A 109 -0.97 9.83 11.64
CA HIS A 109 -2.02 9.59 12.64
C HIS A 109 -2.26 10.86 13.45
N PHE A 110 -3.50 11.09 13.88
CA PHE A 110 -3.83 12.16 14.81
C PHE A 110 -4.18 11.53 16.14
N ASP A 111 -3.47 11.91 17.20
CA ASP A 111 -3.71 11.37 18.53
C ASP A 111 -5.02 11.94 19.13
N LYS A 112 -5.33 11.55 20.38
CA LYS A 112 -6.53 12.02 21.08
C LYS A 112 -6.56 13.53 21.34
N ALA A 113 -5.40 14.20 21.30
CA ALA A 113 -5.27 15.65 21.41
C ALA A 113 -5.26 16.34 20.03
N ASN A 114 -5.61 15.60 18.97
CA ASN A 114 -5.60 16.02 17.58
C ASN A 114 -4.22 16.51 17.10
N GLN A 115 -3.14 15.98 17.68
CA GLN A 115 -1.77 16.27 17.26
C GLN A 115 -1.31 15.25 16.20
N PRO A 116 -0.66 15.71 15.11
CA PRO A 116 -0.12 14.82 14.10
C PRO A 116 1.09 14.06 14.65
N ILE A 117 1.05 12.74 14.55
CA ILE A 117 2.17 11.84 14.87
C ILE A 117 2.45 10.93 13.67
N VAL A 118 3.74 10.64 13.46
CA VAL A 118 4.17 9.66 12.46
C VAL A 118 4.21 8.29 13.12
N LEU A 119 3.49 7.35 12.52
CA LEU A 119 3.51 5.94 12.92
C LEU A 119 4.00 5.08 11.76
N LEU A 120 4.39 3.85 12.08
CA LEU A 120 4.90 2.88 11.12
C LEU A 120 3.92 1.72 10.96
N LYS A 121 3.82 1.21 9.74
CA LYS A 121 3.07 0.00 9.43
C LYS A 121 3.90 -0.93 8.56
N SER A 122 3.64 -2.24 8.67
CA SER A 122 4.05 -3.20 7.65
C SER A 122 3.17 -3.08 6.40
N LYS A 123 3.36 -3.98 5.42
CA LYS A 123 2.56 -4.02 4.19
C LYS A 123 1.06 -3.85 4.45
N THR A 124 0.47 -4.59 5.39
CA THR A 124 -0.99 -4.60 5.62
C THR A 124 -1.45 -4.28 7.03
N SER A 125 -0.53 -4.00 7.96
CA SER A 125 -0.90 -3.86 9.38
C SER A 125 0.05 -2.94 10.13
N PHE A 126 -0.51 -2.05 10.95
CA PHE A 126 0.23 -1.29 11.97
C PHE A 126 0.31 -2.02 13.32
N ASN A 127 -0.21 -3.25 13.42
CA ASN A 127 -0.18 -4.09 14.62
C ASN A 127 0.64 -5.38 14.42
N SER A 128 1.39 -5.53 13.32
CA SER A 128 2.26 -6.70 13.14
C SER A 128 3.53 -6.59 13.98
N SER A 129 4.19 -7.72 14.27
CA SER A 129 5.46 -7.72 15.02
C SER A 129 6.50 -6.79 14.39
N GLN A 130 6.65 -6.84 13.07
CA GLN A 130 7.59 -5.98 12.34
C GLN A 130 7.23 -4.49 12.45
N ALA A 131 5.94 -4.14 12.49
CA ALA A 131 5.51 -2.76 12.69
C ALA A 131 5.81 -2.30 14.13
N SER A 132 5.57 -3.16 15.12
CA SER A 132 5.89 -2.88 16.53
C SER A 132 7.40 -2.76 16.78
N GLU A 133 8.19 -3.65 16.20
CA GLU A 133 9.66 -3.62 16.27
C GLU A 133 10.20 -2.36 15.60
N ALA A 134 9.72 -2.01 14.39
CA ALA A 134 10.11 -0.78 13.71
C ALA A 134 9.73 0.47 14.53
N MET A 135 8.55 0.48 15.16
CA MET A 135 8.15 1.57 16.06
C MET A 135 9.05 1.69 17.29
N ASN A 136 9.64 0.60 17.77
CA ASN A 136 10.60 0.66 18.88
C ASN A 136 11.97 1.19 18.45
N LEU A 137 12.35 1.04 17.18
CA LEU A 137 13.59 1.62 16.63
C LEU A 137 13.49 3.13 16.36
N LEU A 138 12.27 3.65 16.12
CA LEU A 138 12.03 5.07 15.85
C LEU A 138 12.03 5.95 17.11
N LYS A 139 11.88 5.33 18.29
CA LYS A 139 11.89 6.03 19.59
C LYS A 139 13.29 6.46 19.99
#